data_AF-A0A2E7ZSE9-F1
#
_entry.id   AF-A0A2E7ZSE9-F1
#
_cell.length_a   1.000
_cell.length_b   1.000
_cell.length_c   1.000
_cell.angle_alpha   90.00
_cell.angle_beta   90.00
_cell.angle_gamma   90.00
#
_symmetry.space_group_name_H-M   'P 1'
#
loop_
_entity.id
_entity.type
_entity.pdbx_description
1 polymer ?
#
loop_
_entity_poly.entity_id
_entity_poly.type
_entity_poly.pdbx_seq_one_letter_code
_entity_poly.pdbx_strand_id
1 'polypeptide(L)'
;MVLLNSIDASELAYQEKLAASGLPVFQDTEAVKAWVSMDGSKDDFFIYDSKGKLAHYLEFGGQTDTNLGSTSGYDAVKKLIVATQ
;
A
#
# COMPACT_ATOMS: atom_id res chain seq x y z
N MET A 1 8.95 -3.05 -2.75
CA MET A 1 7.65 -2.35 -2.64
C MET A 1 7.21 -1.97 -4.03
N VAL A 2 6.00 -2.34 -4.42
CA VAL A 2 5.39 -2.02 -5.72
C VAL A 2 4.10 -1.28 -5.42
N LEU A 3 3.80 -0.23 -6.19
CA LEU A 3 2.53 0.49 -6.08
C LEU A 3 1.53 -0.13 -7.06
N LEU A 4 0.34 -0.49 -6.57
CA LEU A 4 -0.79 -0.80 -7.43
C LEU A 4 -1.61 0.48 -7.59
N ASN A 5 -1.80 0.96 -8.82
CA ASN A 5 -2.55 2.17 -9.10
C ASN A 5 -3.94 1.85 -9.63
N SER A 6 -4.99 2.20 -8.89
CA SER A 6 -6.39 2.07 -9.32
C SER A 6 -6.96 3.33 -9.98
N ILE A 7 -6.23 4.44 -9.97
CA ILE A 7 -6.66 5.68 -10.62
C ILE A 7 -6.47 5.55 -12.12
N ASP A 8 -7.46 5.99 -12.90
CA ASP A 8 -7.44 5.94 -14.35
C ASP A 8 -6.16 6.57 -14.94
N ALA A 9 -5.64 5.97 -16.01
CA ALA A 9 -4.48 6.47 -16.71
C ALA A 9 -4.71 7.86 -17.35
N SER A 10 -5.97 8.26 -17.56
CA SER A 10 -6.34 9.59 -18.06
C SER A 10 -6.14 10.71 -17.05
N GLU A 11 -5.99 10.41 -15.75
CA GLU A 11 -5.77 11.39 -14.69
C GLU A 11 -4.30 11.85 -14.64
N LEU A 12 -3.87 12.59 -15.66
CA LEU A 12 -2.47 12.94 -15.92
C LEU A 12 -1.74 13.56 -14.71
N ALA A 13 -2.40 14.47 -13.97
CA ALA A 13 -1.81 15.10 -12.80
C ALA A 13 -1.51 14.11 -11.65
N TYR A 14 -2.25 13.01 -11.58
CA TYR A 14 -1.99 11.93 -10.62
C TYR A 14 -0.85 11.03 -11.12
N GLN A 15 -0.85 10.71 -12.41
CA GLN A 15 0.18 9.88 -13.05
C GLN A 15 1.57 10.55 -12.97
N GLU A 16 1.65 11.87 -13.13
CA GLU A 16 2.89 12.64 -12.95
C GLU A 16 3.45 12.53 -11.53
N LYS A 17 2.58 12.56 -10.52
CA LYS A 17 3.00 12.40 -9.11
C LYS A 17 3.49 10.97 -8.82
N LEU A 18 2.81 9.96 -9.37
CA LEU A 18 3.25 8.57 -9.25
C LEU A 18 4.60 8.34 -9.94
N ALA A 19 4.78 8.87 -11.15
CA ALA A 19 6.04 8.77 -11.87
C ALA A 19 7.20 9.41 -11.10
N ALA A 20 6.95 10.52 -10.40
CA ALA A 20 7.95 11.19 -9.56
C ALA A 20 8.35 10.38 -8.31
N SER A 21 7.58 9.36 -7.90
CA SER A 21 7.89 8.54 -6.71
C SER A 21 9.13 7.65 -6.90
N GLY A 22 9.51 7.33 -8.13
CA GLY A 22 10.62 6.41 -8.44
C GLY A 22 10.37 4.94 -8.07
N LEU A 23 9.15 4.61 -7.61
CA LEU A 23 8.76 3.24 -7.28
C LEU A 23 8.19 2.54 -8.52
N PRO A 24 8.38 1.21 -8.67
CA PRO A 24 7.68 0.44 -9.68
C PRO A 24 6.17 0.54 -9.49
N VAL A 25 5.44 0.92 -10.54
CA VAL A 25 3.98 1.07 -10.55
C VAL A 25 3.36 0.02 -11.45
N PHE A 26 2.32 -0.65 -10.97
CA PHE A 26 1.43 -1.48 -11.77
C PHE A 26 0.09 -0.75 -11.93
N GLN A 27 -0.29 -0.44 -13.17
CA GLN A 27 -1.58 0.18 -13.47
C GLN A 27 -2.66 -0.91 -13.45
N ASP A 28 -3.61 -0.80 -12.53
CA ASP A 28 -4.77 -1.67 -12.54
C ASP A 28 -5.69 -1.35 -13.73
N THR A 29 -6.46 -2.33 -14.15
CA THR A 29 -7.40 -2.22 -15.26
C THR A 29 -8.73 -2.87 -14.87
N GLU A 30 -9.82 -2.44 -15.51
CA GLU A 30 -11.15 -3.04 -15.30
C GLU A 30 -11.22 -4.53 -15.63
N ALA A 31 -10.30 -5.04 -16.47
CA ALA A 31 -10.22 -6.46 -16.78
C ALA A 31 -9.56 -7.28 -15.68
N VAL A 32 -8.58 -6.71 -14.97
CA VAL A 32 -7.77 -7.39 -13.95
C VAL A 32 -8.37 -7.18 -12.55
N LYS A 33 -8.85 -5.98 -12.23
CA LYS A 33 -9.39 -5.59 -10.92
C LYS A 33 -8.50 -6.05 -9.77
N ALA A 34 -7.19 -5.89 -9.94
CA ALA A 34 -6.22 -6.29 -8.93
C ALA A 34 -6.46 -5.57 -7.61
N TRP A 35 -6.84 -4.29 -7.65
CA TRP A 35 -7.08 -3.46 -6.47
C TRP A 35 -8.23 -4.01 -5.63
N VAL A 36 -9.35 -4.34 -6.26
CA VAL A 36 -10.52 -4.94 -5.60
C VAL A 36 -10.19 -6.33 -5.06
N SER A 37 -9.34 -7.08 -5.75
CA SER A 37 -8.95 -8.44 -5.35
C SER A 37 -8.04 -8.47 -4.12
N MET A 38 -7.49 -7.33 -3.70
CA MET A 38 -6.68 -7.23 -2.48
C MET A 38 -7.51 -7.18 -1.19
N ASP A 39 -8.84 -7.19 -1.27
CA ASP A 39 -9.77 -7.23 -0.12
C ASP A 39 -9.55 -6.11 0.92
N GLY A 40 -8.90 -5.01 0.49
CA GLY A 40 -8.55 -3.86 1.31
C GLY A 40 -9.04 -2.53 0.74
N SER A 41 -9.11 -1.53 1.60
CA SER A 41 -9.41 -0.14 1.31
C SER A 41 -8.15 0.65 0.88
N LYS A 42 -8.34 1.91 0.46
CA LYS A 42 -7.33 2.74 -0.22
C LYS A 42 -6.03 3.02 0.55
N ASP A 43 -5.98 2.75 1.85
CA ASP A 43 -4.83 3.06 2.70
C ASP A 43 -4.54 1.93 3.71
N ASP A 44 -4.94 0.70 3.35
CA ASP A 44 -4.65 -0.49 4.14
C ASP A 44 -3.22 -0.97 3.93
N PHE A 45 -2.64 -1.58 4.96
CA PHE A 45 -1.31 -2.17 4.91
C PHE A 45 -1.36 -3.68 4.99
N PHE A 46 -0.73 -4.34 4.02
CA PHE A 46 -0.49 -5.78 4.02
C PHE A 46 1.00 -6.03 4.26
N ILE A 47 1.33 -6.59 5.42
CA ILE A 47 2.70 -6.92 5.81
C ILE A 47 2.87 -8.43 5.67
N TYR A 48 3.75 -8.83 4.76
CA TYR A 48 4.08 -10.23 4.50
C TYR A 48 5.41 -10.61 5.15
N ASP A 49 5.53 -11.87 5.56
CA ASP A 49 6.79 -12.45 6.02
C ASP A 49 7.78 -12.73 4.88
N SER A 50 8.99 -13.14 5.24
CA SER A 50 10.05 -13.47 4.28
C SER A 50 9.71 -14.63 3.32
N LYS A 51 8.66 -15.40 3.62
CA LYS A 51 8.15 -16.51 2.78
C LYS A 51 6.94 -16.08 1.94
N GLY A 52 6.53 -14.82 2.00
CA GLY A 52 5.39 -14.28 1.27
C GLY A 52 4.04 -14.62 1.89
N LYS A 53 3.99 -15.06 3.16
CA LYS A 53 2.73 -15.27 3.88
C LYS A 53 2.29 -13.97 4.55
N LEU A 54 1.00 -13.63 4.46
CA LEU A 54 0.45 -12.46 5.14
C LEU A 54 0.57 -12.64 6.67
N ALA A 55 1.23 -11.69 7.33
CA ALA A 55 1.45 -11.68 8.77
C ALA A 55 0.58 -10.65 9.48
N HIS A 56 0.44 -9.45 8.89
CA HIS A 56 -0.43 -8.40 9.41
C HIS A 56 -1.24 -7.74 8.29
N TYR A 57 -2.50 -7.47 8.60
CA TYR A 57 -3.39 -6.61 7.83
C TYR A 57 -3.78 -5.45 8.75
N LEU A 58 -3.50 -4.22 8.32
CA LEU A 58 -3.85 -3.00 9.03
C LEU A 58 -4.87 -2.24 8.19
N GLU A 59 -6.11 -2.19 8.69
CA GLU A 59 -7.18 -1.42 8.05
C GLU A 59 -6.93 0.08 8.20
N PHE A 60 -7.25 0.85 7.17
CA PHE A 60 -7.29 2.29 7.23
C PHE A 60 -8.29 2.77 8.29
N GLY A 61 -7.85 3.68 9.16
CA GLY A 61 -8.68 4.16 10.27
C GLY A 61 -8.86 3.15 11.41
N GLY A 62 -8.13 2.03 11.38
CA GLY A 62 -8.12 1.03 12.43
C GLY A 62 -7.36 1.47 13.69
N GLN A 63 -7.09 0.51 14.57
CA GLN A 63 -6.44 0.79 15.85
C GLN A 63 -4.96 1.19 15.74
N THR A 64 -4.28 0.75 14.68
CA THR A 64 -2.87 1.10 14.43
C THR A 64 -2.81 2.39 13.63
N ASP A 65 -2.08 3.39 14.12
CA ASP A 65 -1.78 4.60 13.34
C ASP A 65 -0.93 4.20 12.13
N THR A 66 -1.49 4.35 10.93
CA THR A 66 -0.84 4.04 9.66
C THR A 66 -0.36 5.29 8.93
N ASN A 67 -0.44 6.48 9.55
CA ASN A 67 0.06 7.71 8.96
C ASN A 67 1.59 7.74 8.93
N LEU A 68 2.19 7.32 7.82
CA LEU A 68 3.65 7.33 7.64
C LEU A 68 4.28 8.74 7.62
N GLY A 69 3.47 9.79 7.51
CA GLY A 69 3.91 11.18 7.63
C GLY A 69 4.10 11.62 9.08
N SER A 70 3.60 10.87 10.05
CA SER A 70 3.83 11.10 11.48
C SER A 70 4.93 10.17 12.01
N THR A 71 5.71 10.64 12.99
CA THR A 71 6.70 9.78 13.66
C THR A 71 6.02 8.58 14.33
N SER A 72 4.85 8.78 14.94
CA SER A 72 4.10 7.71 15.61
C SER A 72 3.64 6.62 14.65
N GLY A 73 3.06 7.00 13.51
CA GLY A 73 2.57 6.04 12.51
C GLY A 73 3.73 5.33 11.82
N TYR A 74 4.80 6.05 11.48
CA TYR A 74 6.00 5.44 10.93
C TYR A 74 6.60 4.39 11.88
N ASP A 75 6.79 4.72 13.16
CA ASP A 75 7.37 3.79 14.14
C ASP A 75 6.45 2.59 14.43
N ALA A 76 5.13 2.80 14.45
CA ALA A 76 4.15 1.73 14.61
C ALA A 76 4.22 0.69 13.47
N VAL A 77 4.20 1.15 12.22
CA VAL A 77 4.29 0.27 11.05
C VAL A 77 5.67 -0.39 10.97
N LYS A 78 6.75 0.35 11.23
CA LYS A 78 8.12 -0.19 11.24
C LYS A 78 8.30 -1.32 12.24
N LYS A 79 7.74 -1.18 13.45
CA LYS A 79 7.84 -2.21 14.50
C LYS A 79 7.21 -3.54 14.04
N LEU A 80 6.07 -3.48 13.35
CA LEU A 80 5.41 -4.67 12.81
C LEU A 80 6.26 -5.33 11.72
N ILE A 81 6.82 -4.55 10.80
CA ILE A 81 7.71 -5.06 9.74
C ILE A 81 8.93 -5.77 10.34
N VAL A 82 9.59 -5.16 11.33
CA VAL A 82 10.78 -5.76 11.99
C VAL A 82 10.43 -7.04 12.76
N ALA A 83 9.26 -7.10 13.38
CA ALA A 83 8.80 -8.30 14.09
C ALA A 83 8.41 -9.47 13.18
N THR A 84 8.25 -9.20 11.87
CA THR A 84 7.83 -10.19 10.86
C THR A 84 9.03 -10.81 10.11
N GLN A 85 10.27 -10.40 10.43
CA GLN A 85 11.49 -10.92 9.79
C GLN A 85 11.93 -12.28 10.33
#